data_AF-A0A081PPQ7-F1
#
_entry.id   AF-A0A081PPQ7-F1
#
_cell.length_a   1.000
_cell.length_b   1.000
_cell.length_c   1.000
_cell.angle_alpha   90.00
_cell.angle_beta   90.00
_cell.angle_gamma   90.00
#
_symmetry.space_group_name_H-M   'P 1'
#
loop_
_entity.id
_entity.type
_entity.pdbx_description
1 polymer ?
#
loop_
_entity_poly.entity_id
_entity_poly.type
_entity_poly.pdbx_seq_one_letter_code
_entity_poly.pdbx_strand_id
1 'polypeptide(L)'
;MRDKISSLNKNLTIAKTTLNTDQKNLDKTKKCLADLTKQNQSKLNVLKSAQSELSKQQTALNIAKSELSKQESQLNRLKAIKNNKSHASKNAEQSLVNAKNDLLKAKQHVLALKNAPRKLEEAKKSLMIAKQKLEEFKKALENANAKLKNAKVKKENAKKEYIKVSEALKVRLASKGSWIQSSGRWWYRHNNGSYTSNGWELINGKWYHFDRSGWMQTGWVKSSGSWYYLNNSGDMQIGWAKVGNSWYYLNGSGAMQTGWFTVSGKWYYAYSSGTLAVNTTTPDGYHVNYNGEWIK
;
A
#
# COMPACT_ATOMS: atom_id res chain seq x y z
N MET A 1 14.64 -19.21 11.64
CA MET A 1 15.41 -18.22 10.83
C MET A 1 14.81 -18.02 9.44
N ARG A 2 14.46 -19.08 8.70
CA ARG A 2 13.81 -19.00 7.39
C ARG A 2 12.48 -18.24 7.42
N ASP A 3 11.64 -18.48 8.42
CA ASP A 3 10.31 -17.84 8.52
C ASP A 3 10.38 -16.33 8.81
N LYS A 4 11.40 -15.91 9.58
CA LYS A 4 11.69 -14.50 9.86
C LYS A 4 12.15 -13.76 8.60
N ILE A 5 12.98 -14.39 7.76
CA ILE A 5 13.43 -13.83 6.47
C ILE A 5 12.28 -13.79 5.47
N SER A 6 11.43 -14.83 5.43
CA SER A 6 10.22 -14.86 4.60
C SER A 6 9.23 -13.75 4.98
N SER A 7 8.98 -13.57 6.28
CA SER A 7 8.15 -12.47 6.78
C SER A 7 8.74 -11.09 6.48
N LEU A 8 10.06 -10.92 6.58
CA LEU A 8 10.75 -9.66 6.25
C LEU A 8 10.67 -9.35 4.75
N ASN A 9 10.83 -10.35 3.89
CA ASN A 9 10.67 -10.18 2.44
C ASN A 9 9.22 -9.86 2.06
N LYS A 10 8.24 -10.51 2.71
CA LYS A 10 6.81 -10.18 2.54
C LYS A 10 6.53 -8.73 2.95
N ASN A 11 7.08 -8.30 4.08
CA ASN A 11 6.94 -6.92 4.57
C ASN A 11 7.64 -5.89 3.67
N LEU A 12 8.81 -6.22 3.12
CA LEU A 12 9.52 -5.37 2.15
C LEU A 12 8.74 -5.22 0.85
N THR A 13 8.14 -6.30 0.36
CA THR A 13 7.25 -6.27 -0.82
C THR A 13 6.04 -5.40 -0.54
N ILE A 14 5.37 -5.57 0.60
CA ILE A 14 4.22 -4.75 1.02
C ILE A 14 4.62 -3.26 1.09
N ALA A 15 5.77 -2.95 1.68
CA ALA A 15 6.27 -1.58 1.78
C ALA A 15 6.57 -0.95 0.41
N LYS A 16 7.13 -1.72 -0.54
CA LYS A 16 7.36 -1.27 -1.93
C LYS A 16 6.05 -1.01 -2.67
N THR A 17 5.06 -1.89 -2.57
CA THR A 17 3.74 -1.68 -3.18
C THR A 17 3.02 -0.48 -2.56
N THR A 18 3.15 -0.27 -1.25
CA THR A 18 2.57 0.89 -0.56
C THR A 18 3.23 2.17 -1.03
N LEU A 19 4.57 2.22 -1.10
CA LEU A 19 5.33 3.37 -1.61
C LEU A 19 4.94 3.73 -3.05
N ASN A 20 4.80 2.72 -3.93
CA ASN A 20 4.41 2.95 -5.32
C ASN A 20 2.96 3.47 -5.43
N THR A 21 2.07 2.98 -4.57
CA THR A 21 0.68 3.44 -4.49
C THR A 21 0.60 4.89 -4.00
N ASP A 22 1.36 5.21 -2.96
CA ASP A 22 1.44 6.57 -2.40
C ASP A 22 2.05 7.56 -3.39
N GLN A 23 3.06 7.14 -4.15
CA GLN A 23 3.66 7.95 -5.21
C GLN A 23 2.65 8.26 -6.33
N LYS A 24 1.90 7.24 -6.79
CA LYS A 24 0.84 7.41 -7.79
C LYS A 24 -0.27 8.35 -7.29
N ASN A 25 -0.60 8.28 -6.01
CA ASN A 25 -1.57 9.19 -5.38
C ASN A 25 -1.02 10.61 -5.29
N LEU A 26 0.24 10.79 -4.92
CA LEU A 26 0.91 12.10 -4.90
C LEU A 26 0.89 12.76 -6.28
N ASP A 27 1.20 12.00 -7.34
CA ASP A 27 1.24 12.53 -8.71
C ASP A 27 -0.15 12.88 -9.24
N LYS A 28 -1.18 12.09 -8.90
CA LYS A 28 -2.60 12.48 -9.14
C LYS A 28 -2.97 13.77 -8.43
N THR A 29 -2.54 13.93 -7.19
CA THR A 29 -2.86 15.12 -6.38
C THR A 29 -2.17 16.37 -6.92
N LYS A 30 -0.90 16.25 -7.36
CA LYS A 30 -0.16 17.34 -8.03
C LYS A 30 -0.83 17.78 -9.33
N LYS A 31 -1.28 16.82 -10.15
CA LYS A 31 -2.01 17.11 -11.40
C LYS A 31 -3.31 17.86 -11.12
N CYS A 32 -4.08 17.41 -10.13
CA CYS A 32 -5.31 18.09 -9.70
C CYS A 32 -5.04 19.53 -9.23
N LEU A 33 -3.93 19.77 -8.51
CA LEU A 33 -3.54 21.10 -8.05
C LEU A 33 -3.19 22.04 -9.22
N ALA A 34 -2.50 21.53 -10.23
CA ALA A 34 -2.15 22.29 -11.44
C ALA A 34 -3.40 22.70 -12.23
N ASP A 35 -4.36 21.78 -12.39
CA ASP A 35 -5.62 22.05 -13.10
C ASP A 35 -6.48 23.10 -12.38
N LEU A 36 -6.58 23.01 -11.05
CA LEU A 36 -7.26 24.02 -10.21
C LEU A 36 -6.57 25.39 -10.28
N THR A 37 -5.24 25.43 -10.34
CA THR A 37 -4.48 26.68 -10.49
C THR A 37 -4.78 27.36 -11.82
N LYS A 38 -4.80 26.59 -12.91
CA LYS A 38 -5.17 27.08 -14.24
C LYS A 38 -6.62 27.59 -14.28
N GLN A 39 -7.54 26.91 -13.61
CA GLN A 39 -8.94 27.31 -13.50
C GLN A 39 -9.13 28.60 -12.66
N ASN A 40 -8.33 28.80 -11.61
CA ASN A 40 -8.38 30.02 -10.81
C ASN A 40 -7.77 31.22 -11.56
N GLN A 41 -6.71 31.00 -12.34
CA GLN A 41 -6.11 32.05 -13.17
C GLN A 41 -7.07 32.52 -14.27
N SER A 42 -7.80 31.61 -14.92
CA SER A 42 -8.82 31.98 -15.91
C SER A 42 -9.97 32.76 -15.28
N LYS A 43 -10.45 32.35 -14.09
CA LYS A 43 -11.47 33.11 -13.34
C LYS A 43 -10.99 34.50 -12.93
N LEU A 44 -9.72 34.65 -12.52
CA LEU A 44 -9.14 35.94 -12.16
C LEU A 44 -9.07 36.89 -13.37
N ASN A 45 -8.72 36.39 -14.54
CA ASN A 45 -8.68 37.17 -15.78
C ASN A 45 -10.09 37.63 -16.19
N VAL A 46 -11.10 36.77 -16.06
CA VAL A 46 -12.52 37.14 -16.29
C VAL A 46 -12.96 38.25 -15.33
N LEU A 47 -12.56 38.17 -14.05
CA LEU A 47 -12.92 39.16 -13.04
C LEU A 47 -12.27 40.54 -13.30
N LYS A 48 -11.01 40.56 -13.74
CA LYS A 48 -10.31 41.79 -14.18
C LYS A 48 -10.98 42.42 -15.41
N SER A 49 -11.39 41.61 -16.38
CA SER A 49 -12.11 42.08 -17.57
C SER A 49 -13.47 42.69 -17.20
N ALA A 50 -14.24 42.02 -16.33
CA ALA A 50 -15.51 42.54 -15.83
C ALA A 50 -15.36 43.86 -15.06
N GLN A 51 -14.29 44.03 -14.29
CA GLN A 51 -14.02 45.27 -13.56
C GLN A 51 -13.69 46.45 -14.49
N SER A 52 -12.94 46.21 -15.56
CA SER A 52 -12.67 47.20 -16.61
C SER A 52 -13.97 47.64 -17.30
N GLU A 53 -14.85 46.68 -17.59
CA GLU A 53 -16.13 46.96 -18.26
C GLU A 53 -17.12 47.73 -17.37
N LEU A 54 -17.15 47.44 -16.07
CA LEU A 54 -17.93 48.19 -15.08
C LEU A 54 -17.51 49.67 -15.04
N SER A 55 -16.20 49.93 -15.10
CA SER A 55 -15.65 51.30 -15.12
C SER A 55 -16.14 52.07 -16.36
N LYS A 56 -16.12 51.45 -17.54
CA LYS A 56 -16.65 52.06 -18.77
C LYS A 56 -18.15 52.36 -18.68
N GLN A 57 -18.93 51.43 -18.13
CA GLN A 57 -20.37 51.63 -17.94
C GLN A 57 -20.67 52.77 -16.96
N GLN A 58 -19.86 52.93 -15.91
CA GLN A 58 -19.99 54.04 -14.97
C GLN A 58 -19.72 55.40 -15.64
N THR A 59 -18.72 55.47 -16.51
CA THR A 59 -18.43 56.68 -17.30
C THR A 59 -19.58 57.03 -18.25
N ALA A 60 -20.12 56.04 -18.97
CA ALA A 60 -21.27 56.24 -19.86
C ALA A 60 -22.54 56.72 -19.12
N LEU A 61 -22.77 56.20 -17.91
CA LEU A 61 -23.89 56.63 -17.05
C LEU A 61 -23.77 58.10 -16.63
N ASN A 62 -22.57 58.55 -16.29
CA ASN A 62 -22.34 59.94 -15.90
C ASN A 62 -22.57 60.90 -17.08
N ILE A 63 -22.15 60.50 -18.29
CA ILE A 63 -22.42 61.25 -19.53
C ILE A 63 -23.94 61.32 -19.78
N ALA A 64 -24.64 60.19 -19.73
CA ALA A 64 -26.10 60.15 -19.91
C ALA A 64 -26.86 61.02 -18.89
N LYS A 65 -26.43 61.04 -17.62
CA LYS A 65 -27.00 61.92 -16.59
C LYS A 65 -26.79 63.40 -16.90
N SER A 66 -25.59 63.78 -17.37
CA SER A 66 -25.31 65.15 -17.79
C SER A 66 -26.18 65.59 -18.96
N GLU A 67 -26.45 64.69 -19.90
CA GLU A 67 -27.29 64.97 -21.06
C GLU A 67 -28.79 65.04 -20.70
N LEU A 68 -29.26 64.19 -19.78
CA LEU A 68 -30.61 64.28 -19.22
C LEU A 68 -30.85 65.63 -18.53
N SER A 69 -29.89 66.11 -17.74
CA SER A 69 -29.98 67.42 -17.09
C SER A 69 -30.04 68.57 -18.12
N LYS A 70 -29.30 68.48 -19.22
CA LYS A 70 -29.42 69.44 -20.34
C LYS A 70 -30.79 69.37 -21.00
N GLN A 71 -31.31 68.17 -21.27
CA GLN A 71 -32.64 67.99 -21.88
C GLN A 71 -33.77 68.48 -20.96
N GLU A 72 -33.67 68.28 -19.65
CA GLU A 72 -34.61 68.84 -18.67
C GLU A 72 -34.59 70.37 -18.64
N SER A 73 -33.40 70.98 -18.76
CA SER A 73 -33.27 72.44 -18.88
C SER A 73 -33.91 72.99 -20.15
N GLN A 74 -33.78 72.27 -21.27
CA GLN A 74 -34.43 72.60 -22.55
C GLN A 74 -35.94 72.40 -22.50
N LEU A 75 -36.42 71.33 -21.86
CA LEU A 75 -37.85 71.09 -21.65
C LEU A 75 -38.50 72.21 -20.83
N ASN A 76 -37.80 72.72 -19.81
CA ASN A 76 -38.29 73.84 -19.01
C ASN A 76 -38.27 75.17 -19.81
N ARG A 77 -37.28 75.39 -20.69
CA ARG A 77 -37.29 76.51 -21.65
C ARG A 77 -38.44 76.39 -22.67
N LEU A 78 -38.74 75.20 -23.17
CA LEU A 78 -39.84 74.94 -24.11
C LEU A 78 -41.22 75.08 -23.46
N LYS A 79 -41.36 74.74 -22.17
CA LYS A 79 -42.59 75.02 -21.39
C LYS A 79 -42.87 76.52 -21.29
N ALA A 80 -41.84 77.36 -21.19
CA ALA A 80 -42.00 78.82 -21.21
C ALA A 80 -42.45 79.35 -22.60
N ILE A 81 -42.04 78.69 -23.69
CA ILE A 81 -42.42 79.05 -25.07
C ILE A 81 -43.85 78.57 -25.40
N LYS A 82 -44.31 77.45 -24.83
CA LYS A 82 -45.67 76.88 -25.02
C LYS A 82 -46.81 77.84 -24.63
N ASN A 83 -46.55 78.86 -23.84
CA ASN A 83 -47.55 79.89 -23.52
C ASN A 83 -47.97 80.76 -24.73
N ASN A 84 -47.29 80.65 -25.89
CA ASN A 84 -47.64 81.40 -27.11
C ASN A 84 -47.93 80.47 -28.32
N LYS A 85 -49.22 80.17 -28.55
CA LYS A 85 -49.89 80.15 -29.88
C LYS A 85 -49.59 79.05 -30.95
N SER A 86 -50.30 77.92 -30.87
CA SER A 86 -51.26 77.42 -31.90
C SER A 86 -50.93 76.79 -33.31
N HIS A 87 -49.70 76.56 -33.81
CA HIS A 87 -49.51 76.02 -35.20
C HIS A 87 -48.82 74.63 -35.42
N ALA A 88 -48.62 73.78 -34.40
CA ALA A 88 -47.70 72.62 -34.46
C ALA A 88 -48.33 71.21 -34.22
N SER A 89 -49.47 70.86 -34.82
CA SER A 89 -50.19 69.62 -34.44
C SER A 89 -49.70 68.31 -35.11
N LYS A 90 -49.22 68.31 -36.37
CA LYS A 90 -48.87 67.05 -37.08
C LYS A 90 -47.43 66.54 -36.84
N ASN A 91 -46.47 67.41 -36.57
CA ASN A 91 -45.11 66.99 -36.20
C ASN A 91 -45.00 66.49 -34.75
N ALA A 92 -45.91 66.91 -33.87
CA ALA A 92 -45.91 66.55 -32.46
C ALA A 92 -46.27 65.07 -32.21
N GLU A 93 -47.16 64.49 -33.03
CA GLU A 93 -47.59 63.09 -32.90
C GLU A 93 -46.49 62.10 -33.29
N GLN A 94 -45.75 62.37 -34.37
CA GLN A 94 -44.62 61.53 -34.79
C GLN A 94 -43.45 61.59 -33.80
N SER A 95 -43.17 62.77 -33.25
CA SER A 95 -42.17 62.92 -32.19
C SER A 95 -42.59 62.24 -30.88
N LEU A 96 -43.90 62.19 -30.56
CA LEU A 96 -44.43 61.49 -29.39
C LEU A 96 -44.28 59.96 -29.51
N VAL A 97 -44.49 59.39 -30.71
CA VAL A 97 -44.29 57.95 -30.96
C VAL A 97 -42.81 57.55 -30.83
N ASN A 98 -41.90 58.36 -31.39
CA ASN A 98 -40.46 58.11 -31.27
C ASN A 98 -39.99 58.23 -29.81
N ALA A 99 -40.45 59.26 -29.09
CA ALA A 99 -40.14 59.44 -27.67
C ALA A 99 -40.66 58.29 -26.78
N LYS A 100 -41.82 57.69 -27.11
CA LYS A 100 -42.35 56.51 -26.41
C LYS A 100 -41.48 55.26 -26.64
N ASN A 101 -40.96 55.07 -27.86
CA ASN A 101 -40.08 53.94 -28.19
C ASN A 101 -38.71 54.06 -27.51
N ASP A 102 -38.16 55.28 -27.46
CA ASP A 102 -36.88 55.53 -26.77
C ASP A 102 -37.03 55.39 -25.25
N LEU A 103 -38.17 55.80 -24.69
CA LEU A 103 -38.50 55.56 -23.28
C LEU A 103 -38.62 54.05 -22.96
N LEU A 104 -39.14 53.23 -23.88
CA LEU A 104 -39.22 51.78 -23.71
C LEU A 104 -37.83 51.13 -23.70
N LYS A 105 -36.96 51.52 -24.64
CA LYS A 105 -35.56 51.07 -24.67
C LYS A 105 -34.78 51.52 -23.43
N ALA A 106 -34.95 52.77 -23.01
CA ALA A 106 -34.36 53.28 -21.78
C ALA A 106 -34.83 52.52 -20.53
N LYS A 107 -36.13 52.17 -20.44
CA LYS A 107 -36.68 51.33 -19.36
C LYS A 107 -36.09 49.92 -19.37
N GLN A 108 -35.85 49.31 -20.53
CA GLN A 108 -35.18 48.02 -20.66
C GLN A 108 -33.70 48.09 -20.22
N HIS A 109 -32.98 49.16 -20.59
CA HIS A 109 -31.61 49.40 -20.12
C HIS A 109 -31.53 49.64 -18.62
N VAL A 110 -32.48 50.37 -18.03
CA VAL A 110 -32.59 50.55 -16.57
C VAL A 110 -32.85 49.21 -15.87
N LEU A 111 -33.67 48.32 -16.45
CA LEU A 111 -33.90 46.97 -15.91
C LEU A 111 -32.62 46.11 -15.93
N ALA A 112 -31.85 46.18 -17.02
CA ALA A 112 -30.56 45.50 -17.15
C ALA A 112 -29.53 46.03 -16.14
N LEU A 113 -29.48 47.35 -15.95
CA LEU A 113 -28.62 48.02 -14.97
C LEU A 113 -29.03 47.71 -13.52
N LYS A 114 -30.33 47.54 -13.23
CA LYS A 114 -30.85 47.16 -11.90
C LYS A 114 -30.43 45.74 -11.49
N ASN A 115 -30.13 44.86 -12.45
CA ASN A 115 -29.68 43.47 -12.21
C ASN A 115 -28.15 43.30 -12.12
N ALA A 116 -27.35 44.30 -12.52
CA ALA A 116 -25.89 44.25 -12.47
C ALA A 116 -25.30 44.16 -11.03
N PRO A 117 -25.84 44.85 -10.00
CA PRO A 117 -25.39 44.70 -8.61
C PRO A 117 -25.58 43.27 -8.08
N ARG A 118 -26.64 42.58 -8.50
CA ARG A 118 -26.96 41.20 -8.09
C ARG A 118 -25.92 40.20 -8.64
N LYS A 119 -25.53 40.35 -9.91
CA LYS A 119 -24.46 39.56 -10.54
C LYS A 119 -23.09 39.79 -9.89
N LEU A 120 -22.80 41.02 -9.46
CA LEU A 120 -21.57 41.34 -8.73
C LEU A 120 -21.52 40.66 -7.35
N GLU A 121 -22.63 40.65 -6.62
CA GLU A 121 -22.72 39.95 -5.33
C GLU A 121 -22.64 38.42 -5.47
N GLU A 122 -23.23 37.84 -6.52
CA GLU A 122 -23.09 36.42 -6.83
C GLU A 122 -21.64 36.04 -7.21
N ALA A 123 -20.94 36.92 -7.93
CA ALA A 123 -19.52 36.75 -8.25
C ALA A 123 -18.63 36.85 -7.00
N LYS A 124 -18.92 37.78 -6.07
CA LYS A 124 -18.22 37.87 -4.77
C LYS A 124 -18.43 36.62 -3.91
N LYS A 125 -19.66 36.10 -3.83
CA LYS A 125 -19.96 34.83 -3.13
C LYS A 125 -19.20 33.66 -3.75
N SER A 126 -19.18 33.57 -5.07
CA SER A 126 -18.44 32.53 -5.79
C SER A 126 -16.92 32.62 -5.56
N LEU A 127 -16.37 33.83 -5.47
CA LEU A 127 -14.97 34.06 -5.13
C LEU A 127 -14.66 33.65 -3.68
N MET A 128 -15.56 33.92 -2.74
CA MET A 128 -15.40 33.51 -1.34
C MET A 128 -15.38 31.98 -1.20
N ILE A 129 -16.28 31.27 -1.89
CA ILE A 129 -16.30 29.80 -1.93
C ILE A 129 -15.01 29.25 -2.56
N ALA A 130 -14.52 29.88 -3.64
CA ALA A 130 -13.27 29.47 -4.28
C ALA A 130 -12.05 29.66 -3.36
N LYS A 131 -12.00 30.75 -2.59
CA LYS A 131 -10.95 30.99 -1.58
C LYS A 131 -10.98 29.96 -0.45
N GLN A 132 -12.17 29.60 0.04
CA GLN A 132 -12.33 28.58 1.07
C GLN A 132 -11.81 27.21 0.60
N LYS A 133 -12.20 26.80 -0.62
CA LYS A 133 -11.73 25.55 -1.22
C LYS A 133 -10.20 25.53 -1.40
N LEU A 134 -9.60 26.66 -1.78
CA LEU A 134 -8.14 26.77 -1.91
C LEU A 134 -7.42 26.51 -0.57
N GLU A 135 -7.99 26.99 0.53
CA GLU A 135 -7.41 26.81 1.86
C GLU A 135 -7.52 25.36 2.35
N GLU A 136 -8.61 24.68 2.05
CA GLU A 136 -8.79 23.24 2.31
C GLU A 136 -7.76 22.40 1.54
N PHE A 137 -7.49 22.73 0.27
CA PHE A 137 -6.46 22.05 -0.52
C PHE A 137 -5.05 22.24 0.04
N LYS A 138 -4.71 23.43 0.57
CA LYS A 138 -3.41 23.66 1.21
C LYS A 138 -3.21 22.79 2.45
N LYS A 139 -4.22 22.71 3.32
CA LYS A 139 -4.18 21.85 4.52
C LYS A 139 -4.02 20.37 4.15
N ALA A 140 -4.71 19.92 3.10
CA ALA A 140 -4.57 18.57 2.59
C ALA A 140 -3.14 18.29 2.08
N LEU A 141 -2.51 19.27 1.41
CA LEU A 141 -1.15 19.16 0.89
C LEU A 141 -0.10 19.07 2.02
N GLU A 142 -0.24 19.86 3.09
CA GLU A 142 0.65 19.78 4.25
C GLU A 142 0.58 18.40 4.93
N ASN A 143 -0.63 17.88 5.12
CA ASN A 143 -0.85 16.56 5.69
C ASN A 143 -0.24 15.44 4.83
N ALA A 144 -0.35 15.54 3.50
CA ALA A 144 0.28 14.60 2.58
C ALA A 144 1.81 14.65 2.65
N ASN A 145 2.39 15.85 2.73
CA ASN A 145 3.84 16.04 2.87
C ASN A 145 4.38 15.46 4.20
N ALA A 146 3.64 15.63 5.30
CA ALA A 146 4.00 15.04 6.59
C ALA A 146 4.00 13.50 6.53
N LYS A 147 2.98 12.89 5.91
CA LYS A 147 2.92 11.43 5.69
C LYS A 147 4.09 10.93 4.85
N LEU A 148 4.45 11.64 3.78
CA LEU A 148 5.59 11.29 2.92
C LEU A 148 6.92 11.34 3.68
N LYS A 149 7.13 12.35 4.53
CA LYS A 149 8.33 12.47 5.37
C LYS A 149 8.46 11.26 6.30
N ASN A 150 7.37 10.88 6.97
CA ASN A 150 7.34 9.71 7.85
C ASN A 150 7.59 8.39 7.11
N ALA A 151 7.04 8.23 5.89
CA ALA A 151 7.28 7.06 5.06
C ALA A 151 8.76 6.92 4.65
N LYS A 152 9.42 8.03 4.31
CA LYS A 152 10.87 8.05 4.00
C LYS A 152 11.72 7.62 5.20
N VAL A 153 11.40 8.10 6.40
CA VAL A 153 12.10 7.69 7.63
C VAL A 153 11.92 6.19 7.90
N LYS A 154 10.69 5.67 7.77
CA LYS A 154 10.42 4.23 7.91
C LYS A 154 11.21 3.39 6.89
N LYS A 155 11.31 3.85 5.64
CA LYS A 155 12.09 3.18 4.58
C LYS A 155 13.57 3.08 4.94
N GLU A 156 14.19 4.14 5.44
CA GLU A 156 15.61 4.10 5.80
C GLU A 156 15.88 3.29 7.06
N ASN A 157 14.97 3.28 8.03
CA ASN A 157 15.08 2.40 9.18
C ASN A 157 15.00 0.92 8.77
N ALA A 158 14.06 0.56 7.90
CA ALA A 158 13.95 -0.80 7.36
C ALA A 158 15.21 -1.20 6.57
N LYS A 159 15.80 -0.28 5.81
CA LYS A 159 17.07 -0.51 5.09
C LYS A 159 18.23 -0.77 6.03
N LYS A 160 18.34 -0.01 7.13
CA LYS A 160 19.37 -0.22 8.17
C LYS A 160 19.20 -1.57 8.87
N GLU A 161 17.98 -1.94 9.23
CA GLU A 161 17.70 -3.26 9.82
C GLU A 161 18.04 -4.40 8.86
N TYR A 162 17.68 -4.28 7.59
CA TYR A 162 18.03 -5.25 6.56
C TYR A 162 19.53 -5.46 6.46
N ILE A 163 20.32 -4.37 6.40
CA ILE A 163 21.79 -4.45 6.33
C ILE A 163 22.34 -5.16 7.58
N LYS A 164 21.87 -4.78 8.78
CA LYS A 164 22.29 -5.40 10.04
C LYS A 164 22.02 -6.90 10.05
N VAL A 165 20.83 -7.31 9.63
CA VAL A 165 20.44 -8.74 9.56
C VAL A 165 21.23 -9.48 8.49
N SER A 166 21.43 -8.88 7.31
CA SER A 166 22.19 -9.53 6.22
C SER A 166 23.64 -9.74 6.59
N GLU A 167 24.25 -8.79 7.30
CA GLU A 167 25.65 -8.91 7.72
C GLU A 167 25.81 -9.92 8.85
N ALA A 168 24.88 -9.94 9.82
CA ALA A 168 24.82 -10.99 10.83
C ALA A 168 24.60 -12.39 10.20
N LEU A 169 23.84 -12.48 9.11
CA LEU A 169 23.63 -13.73 8.38
C LEU A 169 24.89 -14.18 7.66
N LYS A 170 25.63 -13.27 7.01
CA LYS A 170 26.92 -13.58 6.40
C LYS A 170 27.92 -14.09 7.42
N VAL A 171 28.02 -13.46 8.59
CA VAL A 171 28.88 -13.93 9.70
C VAL A 171 28.43 -15.32 10.17
N ARG A 172 27.12 -15.57 10.25
CA ARG A 172 26.57 -16.89 10.60
C ARG A 172 26.80 -17.95 9.51
N LEU A 173 26.83 -17.58 8.24
CA LEU A 173 27.12 -18.48 7.13
C LEU A 173 28.62 -18.75 7.02
N ALA A 174 29.45 -17.72 7.23
CA ALA A 174 30.90 -17.79 7.33
C ALA A 174 31.39 -18.49 8.61
N SER A 175 30.51 -18.91 9.52
CA SER A 175 30.82 -19.74 10.70
C SER A 175 30.31 -21.19 10.59
N LYS A 176 29.67 -21.57 9.48
CA LYS A 176 29.30 -22.97 9.21
C LYS A 176 30.43 -23.69 8.48
N GLY A 177 30.78 -24.85 9.01
CA GLY A 177 31.70 -25.79 8.36
C GLY A 177 31.24 -26.28 6.99
N SER A 178 32.09 -27.06 6.34
CA SER A 178 31.90 -27.59 4.99
C SER A 178 31.90 -29.11 5.01
N TRP A 179 30.97 -29.70 4.26
CA TRP A 179 31.00 -31.12 3.92
C TRP A 179 32.07 -31.38 2.87
N ILE A 180 32.96 -32.34 3.14
CA ILE A 180 34.06 -32.71 2.25
C ILE A 180 33.92 -34.19 1.93
N GLN A 181 33.94 -34.52 0.63
CA GLN A 181 33.93 -35.90 0.15
C GLN A 181 35.35 -36.36 -0.15
N SER A 182 35.71 -37.55 0.31
CA SER A 182 37.01 -38.18 0.05
C SER A 182 36.83 -39.68 -0.01
N SER A 183 37.30 -40.32 -1.09
CA SER A 183 37.17 -41.77 -1.31
C SER A 183 35.74 -42.31 -1.12
N GLY A 184 34.74 -41.56 -1.61
CA GLY A 184 33.32 -41.93 -1.51
C GLY A 184 32.68 -41.72 -0.13
N ARG A 185 33.44 -41.27 0.88
CA ARG A 185 32.95 -41.00 2.24
C ARG A 185 32.92 -39.50 2.50
N TRP A 186 32.09 -39.09 3.46
CA TRP A 186 31.89 -37.68 3.80
C TRP A 186 32.41 -37.38 5.21
N TRP A 187 33.03 -36.22 5.40
CA TRP A 187 33.37 -35.68 6.72
C TRP A 187 33.01 -34.20 6.77
N TYR A 188 32.89 -33.63 7.96
CA TYR A 188 32.49 -32.24 8.15
C TYR A 188 33.61 -31.43 8.79
N ARG A 189 34.14 -30.46 8.03
CA ARG A 189 35.20 -29.55 8.47
C ARG A 189 34.62 -28.28 9.03
N HIS A 190 34.88 -27.98 10.29
CA HIS A 190 34.55 -26.70 10.91
C HIS A 190 35.46 -25.57 10.39
N ASN A 191 35.03 -24.32 10.57
CA ASN A 191 35.74 -23.17 10.01
C ASN A 191 37.06 -22.85 10.70
N ASN A 192 37.22 -23.26 11.96
CA ASN A 192 38.50 -23.22 12.67
C ASN A 192 39.48 -24.32 12.21
N GLY A 193 39.11 -25.12 11.20
CA GLY A 193 39.94 -26.20 10.64
C GLY A 193 39.80 -27.54 11.36
N SER A 194 39.14 -27.60 12.52
CA SER A 194 38.81 -28.86 13.19
C SER A 194 37.68 -29.61 12.46
N TYR A 195 37.37 -30.82 12.88
CA TYR A 195 36.29 -31.63 12.32
C TYR A 195 35.65 -32.49 13.40
N THR A 196 34.39 -32.87 13.19
CA THR A 196 33.71 -33.78 14.11
C THR A 196 34.25 -35.18 13.94
N SER A 197 34.64 -35.80 15.05
CA SER A 197 34.99 -37.19 15.13
C SER A 197 34.25 -37.85 16.29
N ASN A 198 33.86 -39.11 16.10
CA ASN A 198 33.28 -39.99 17.10
C ASN A 198 32.04 -39.45 17.84
N GLY A 199 30.96 -39.16 17.12
CA GLY A 199 29.72 -38.80 17.78
C GLY A 199 28.71 -38.06 16.93
N TRP A 200 27.71 -37.52 17.61
CA TRP A 200 26.60 -36.79 17.01
C TRP A 200 26.93 -35.32 16.78
N GLU A 201 26.56 -34.80 15.62
CA GLU A 201 26.58 -33.36 15.36
C GLU A 201 25.29 -32.90 14.69
N LEU A 202 24.75 -31.79 15.17
CA LEU A 202 23.62 -31.09 14.56
C LEU A 202 24.12 -30.11 13.50
N ILE A 203 24.06 -30.51 12.24
CA ILE A 203 24.51 -29.70 11.10
C ILE A 203 23.28 -29.25 10.31
N ASN A 204 23.12 -27.93 10.15
CA ASN A 204 22.02 -27.34 9.38
C ASN A 204 20.60 -27.80 9.80
N GLY A 205 20.42 -28.18 11.07
CA GLY A 205 19.13 -28.61 11.62
C GLY A 205 18.84 -30.10 11.44
N LYS A 206 19.84 -30.89 11.03
CA LYS A 206 19.75 -32.34 10.95
C LYS A 206 20.88 -32.97 11.77
N TRP A 207 20.58 -34.08 12.43
CA TRP A 207 21.58 -34.84 13.19
C TRP A 207 22.31 -35.81 12.27
N TYR A 208 23.63 -35.82 12.40
CA TYR A 208 24.54 -36.76 11.74
C TYR A 208 25.37 -37.45 12.81
N HIS A 209 25.82 -38.67 12.53
CA HIS A 209 26.77 -39.37 13.39
C HIS A 209 28.06 -39.62 12.62
N PHE A 210 29.19 -39.44 13.30
CA PHE A 210 30.53 -39.62 12.73
C PHE A 210 31.26 -40.74 13.47
N ASP A 211 31.99 -41.57 12.71
CA ASP A 211 32.86 -42.59 13.29
C ASP A 211 34.11 -41.97 13.94
N ARG A 212 34.94 -42.82 14.57
CA ARG A 212 36.16 -42.38 15.26
C ARG A 212 37.17 -41.66 14.36
N SER A 213 37.12 -41.89 13.06
CA SER A 213 37.98 -41.25 12.07
C SER A 213 37.35 -39.99 11.46
N GLY A 214 36.16 -39.59 11.92
CA GLY A 214 35.46 -38.40 11.44
C GLY A 214 34.66 -38.61 10.17
N TRP A 215 34.44 -39.86 9.75
CA TRP A 215 33.57 -40.14 8.61
C TRP A 215 32.11 -40.21 9.05
N MET A 216 31.26 -39.50 8.32
CA MET A 216 29.82 -39.59 8.44
C MET A 216 29.35 -41.02 8.21
N GLN A 217 28.52 -41.51 9.12
CA GLN A 217 27.89 -42.81 9.03
C GLN A 217 26.54 -42.70 8.33
N THR A 218 26.11 -43.81 7.74
CA THR A 218 24.76 -44.01 7.17
C THR A 218 24.23 -45.36 7.67
N GLY A 219 22.93 -45.60 7.56
CA GLY A 219 22.30 -46.83 8.05
C GLY A 219 22.16 -46.89 9.57
N TRP A 220 22.16 -48.09 10.12
CA TRP A 220 21.96 -48.32 11.56
C TRP A 220 23.20 -47.98 12.38
N VAL A 221 23.01 -47.15 13.40
CA VAL A 221 24.05 -46.75 14.36
C VAL A 221 23.58 -47.05 15.78
N LYS A 222 24.41 -47.75 16.56
CA LYS A 222 24.18 -47.94 17.99
C LYS A 222 24.98 -46.91 18.77
N SER A 223 24.29 -46.05 19.53
CA SER A 223 24.92 -44.98 20.32
C SER A 223 24.24 -44.88 21.69
N SER A 224 25.04 -44.85 22.76
CA SER A 224 24.55 -44.76 24.15
C SER A 224 23.44 -45.78 24.49
N GLY A 225 23.60 -47.03 24.03
CA GLY A 225 22.66 -48.12 24.29
C GLY A 225 21.42 -48.17 23.39
N SER A 226 21.15 -47.14 22.58
CA SER A 226 20.01 -47.09 21.66
C SER A 226 20.43 -47.23 20.19
N TRP A 227 19.54 -47.74 19.35
CA TRP A 227 19.71 -47.79 17.90
C TRP A 227 19.08 -46.56 17.25
N TYR A 228 19.75 -46.04 16.22
CA TYR A 228 19.32 -44.91 15.40
C TYR A 228 19.49 -45.28 13.94
N TYR A 229 18.67 -44.72 13.07
CA TYR A 229 18.78 -44.94 11.64
C TYR A 229 19.13 -43.64 10.92
N LEU A 230 20.20 -43.65 10.15
CA LEU A 230 20.65 -42.56 9.29
C LEU A 230 20.32 -42.92 7.84
N ASN A 231 19.72 -42.00 7.08
CA ASN A 231 19.46 -42.25 5.66
C ASN A 231 20.76 -42.23 4.83
N ASN A 232 20.65 -42.42 3.51
CA ASN A 232 21.82 -42.43 2.61
C ASN A 232 22.58 -41.08 2.58
N SER A 233 21.95 -39.99 2.99
CA SER A 233 22.60 -38.68 3.14
C SER A 233 23.21 -38.46 4.54
N GLY A 234 23.09 -39.45 5.44
CA GLY A 234 23.55 -39.39 6.82
C GLY A 234 22.57 -38.73 7.78
N ASP A 235 21.41 -38.27 7.32
CA ASP A 235 20.41 -37.61 8.16
C ASP A 235 19.76 -38.63 9.10
N MET A 236 19.75 -38.35 10.40
CA MET A 236 19.01 -39.14 11.38
C MET A 236 17.51 -39.09 11.12
N GLN A 237 16.89 -40.27 11.07
CA GLN A 237 15.46 -40.43 10.88
C GLN A 237 14.72 -40.41 12.22
N ILE A 238 13.50 -39.90 12.19
CA ILE A 238 12.50 -39.96 13.27
C ILE A 238 11.18 -40.47 12.67
N GLY A 239 10.31 -41.04 13.51
CA GLY A 239 9.05 -41.62 13.09
C GLY A 239 9.20 -42.97 12.39
N TRP A 240 8.27 -43.29 11.50
CA TRP A 240 8.25 -44.54 10.75
C TRP A 240 9.37 -44.59 9.71
N ALA A 241 10.19 -45.64 9.74
CA ALA A 241 11.22 -45.91 8.75
C ALA A 241 11.07 -47.32 8.18
N LYS A 242 11.02 -47.43 6.85
CA LYS A 242 11.06 -48.71 6.14
C LYS A 242 12.48 -48.99 5.72
N VAL A 243 13.07 -50.07 6.24
CA VAL A 243 14.44 -50.49 5.92
C VAL A 243 14.39 -51.91 5.39
N GLY A 244 14.71 -52.07 4.10
CA GLY A 244 14.43 -53.31 3.37
C GLY A 244 12.92 -53.62 3.38
N ASN A 245 12.55 -54.81 3.83
CA ASN A 245 11.16 -55.27 3.90
C ASN A 245 10.49 -55.02 5.26
N SER A 246 11.21 -54.45 6.22
CA SER A 246 10.74 -54.28 7.60
C SER A 246 10.47 -52.82 7.93
N TRP A 247 9.46 -52.58 8.76
CA TRP A 247 9.18 -51.27 9.35
C TRP A 247 9.80 -51.16 10.74
N TYR A 248 10.22 -49.95 11.08
CA TYR A 248 10.79 -49.57 12.37
C TYR A 248 10.16 -48.25 12.78
N TYR A 249 10.14 -47.97 14.09
CA TYR A 249 9.74 -46.66 14.60
C TYR A 249 10.85 -46.05 15.44
N LEU A 250 11.27 -44.85 15.05
CA LEU A 250 12.27 -44.03 15.75
C LEU A 250 11.50 -42.95 16.51
N ASN A 251 11.69 -42.83 17.82
CA ASN A 251 10.96 -41.82 18.60
C ASN A 251 11.42 -40.38 18.28
N GLY A 252 10.91 -39.40 19.03
CA GLY A 252 11.26 -37.99 18.83
C GLY A 252 12.75 -37.67 19.01
N SER A 253 13.52 -38.49 19.73
CA SER A 253 14.97 -38.36 19.84
C SER A 253 15.74 -39.17 18.78
N GLY A 254 15.03 -39.89 17.91
CA GLY A 254 15.61 -40.79 16.91
C GLY A 254 15.91 -42.20 17.43
N ALA A 255 15.65 -42.49 18.71
CA ALA A 255 15.91 -43.80 19.28
C ALA A 255 14.85 -44.81 18.84
N MET A 256 15.30 -45.93 18.28
CA MET A 256 14.47 -47.04 17.83
C MET A 256 13.66 -47.64 18.97
N GLN A 257 12.36 -47.80 18.75
CA GLN A 257 11.45 -48.44 19.70
C GLN A 257 11.50 -49.96 19.58
N THR A 258 11.30 -50.62 20.72
CA THR A 258 11.12 -52.06 20.86
C THR A 258 10.02 -52.30 21.88
N GLY A 259 9.38 -53.47 21.85
CA GLY A 259 8.19 -53.76 22.66
C GLY A 259 6.98 -52.97 22.19
N TRP A 260 6.02 -52.79 23.10
CA TRP A 260 4.81 -52.01 22.85
C TRP A 260 5.06 -50.50 22.91
N PHE A 261 4.56 -49.77 21.91
CA PHE A 261 4.59 -48.31 21.87
C PHE A 261 3.33 -47.75 21.19
N THR A 262 3.03 -46.48 21.45
CA THR A 262 1.87 -45.81 20.87
C THR A 262 2.25 -44.72 19.88
N VAL A 263 1.55 -44.67 18.75
CA VAL A 263 1.63 -43.57 17.78
C VAL A 263 0.22 -43.09 17.48
N SER A 264 -0.07 -41.82 17.78
CA SER A 264 -1.38 -41.20 17.53
C SER A 264 -2.58 -42.01 18.10
N GLY A 265 -2.43 -42.54 19.32
CA GLY A 265 -3.48 -43.29 20.01
C GLY A 265 -3.65 -44.75 19.58
N LYS A 266 -2.83 -45.23 18.62
CA LYS A 266 -2.81 -46.63 18.21
C LYS A 266 -1.59 -47.34 18.80
N TRP A 267 -1.77 -48.59 19.22
CA TRP A 267 -0.71 -49.43 19.76
C TRP A 267 -0.04 -50.25 18.67
N TYR A 268 1.27 -50.38 18.78
CA TYR A 268 2.15 -51.13 17.87
C TYR A 268 3.15 -51.92 18.69
N TYR A 269 3.59 -53.07 18.16
CA TYR A 269 4.62 -53.89 18.79
C TYR A 269 5.83 -54.03 17.86
N ALA A 270 7.02 -53.69 18.35
CA ALA A 270 8.28 -53.96 17.69
C ALA A 270 9.03 -55.09 18.41
N TYR A 271 9.57 -56.05 17.66
CA TYR A 271 10.43 -57.09 18.23
C TYR A 271 11.71 -56.50 18.82
N SER A 272 12.51 -57.31 19.53
CA SER A 272 13.81 -56.88 20.09
C SER A 272 14.80 -56.37 19.04
N SER A 273 14.66 -56.82 17.79
CA SER A 273 15.37 -56.33 16.60
C SER A 273 14.89 -54.96 16.12
N GLY A 274 13.80 -54.44 16.67
CA GLY A 274 13.11 -53.21 16.25
C GLY A 274 12.12 -53.38 15.11
N THR A 275 12.05 -54.55 14.48
CA THR A 275 11.12 -54.79 13.37
C THR A 275 9.68 -54.80 13.87
N LEU A 276 8.80 -54.07 13.18
CA LEU A 276 7.38 -54.00 13.48
C LEU A 276 6.70 -55.36 13.22
N ALA A 277 5.90 -55.83 14.18
CA ALA A 277 4.98 -56.93 13.96
C ALA A 277 3.81 -56.46 13.08
N VAL A 278 3.58 -57.16 11.96
CA VAL A 278 2.49 -56.86 11.02
C VAL A 278 1.78 -58.14 10.65
N ASN A 279 0.44 -58.09 10.58
CA ASN A 279 -0.43 -59.20 10.19
C ASN A 279 -0.09 -60.52 10.94
N THR A 280 0.04 -60.43 12.26
CA THR A 280 0.53 -61.55 13.08
C THR A 280 0.01 -61.45 14.51
N THR A 281 0.36 -62.44 15.32
CA THR A 281 0.16 -62.45 16.77
C THR A 281 1.49 -62.11 17.45
N THR A 282 1.48 -61.16 18.38
CA THR A 282 2.66 -60.76 19.16
C THR A 282 3.07 -61.88 20.13
N PRO A 283 4.33 -61.89 20.63
CA PRO A 283 4.81 -62.94 21.54
C PRO A 283 3.99 -63.10 22.83
N ASP A 284 3.28 -62.05 23.25
CA ASP A 284 2.39 -62.00 24.40
C ASP A 284 0.90 -62.24 24.04
N GLY A 285 0.60 -62.64 22.79
CA GLY A 285 -0.70 -63.18 22.40
C GLY A 285 -1.70 -62.20 21.78
N TYR A 286 -1.31 -60.95 21.48
CA TYR A 286 -2.22 -59.96 20.88
C TYR A 286 -2.15 -59.94 19.36
N HIS A 287 -3.27 -59.69 18.68
CA HIS A 287 -3.31 -59.61 17.22
C HIS A 287 -3.07 -58.20 16.71
N VAL A 288 -2.20 -58.06 15.71
CA VAL A 288 -1.93 -56.79 15.01
C VAL A 288 -2.29 -56.91 13.52
N ASN A 289 -2.92 -55.87 12.97
CA ASN A 289 -3.37 -55.86 11.56
C ASN A 289 -2.21 -55.71 10.56
N TYR A 290 -2.53 -55.60 9.27
CA TYR A 290 -1.53 -55.41 8.20
C TYR A 290 -0.73 -54.11 8.30
N ASN A 291 -1.21 -53.10 9.04
CA ASN A 291 -0.48 -51.87 9.37
C ASN A 291 0.33 -52.01 10.68
N GLY A 292 0.27 -53.16 11.36
CA GLY A 292 0.89 -53.40 12.66
C GLY A 292 0.14 -52.80 13.85
N GLU A 293 -1.09 -52.34 13.63
CA GLU A 293 -1.93 -51.74 14.68
C GLU A 293 -2.60 -52.86 15.48
N TRP A 294 -2.53 -52.78 16.82
CA TRP A 294 -3.24 -53.69 17.71
C TRP A 294 -4.74 -53.61 17.47
N ILE A 295 -5.37 -54.78 17.34
CA ILE A 295 -6.82 -54.94 17.24
C ILE A 295 -7.31 -55.57 18.54
N LYS A 296 -8.32 -54.94 19.12
CA LYS A 296 -9.00 -55.42 20.32
C LYS A 296 -9.97 -56.56 20.01
#